data_AF-A0A954SZB4-F1
#
_entry.id   AF-A0A954SZB4-F1
#
_cell.length_a   1.000
_cell.length_b   1.000
_cell.length_c   1.000
_cell.angle_alpha   90.00
_cell.angle_beta   90.00
_cell.angle_gamma   90.00
#
_symmetry.space_group_name_H-M   'P 1'
#
loop_
_entity.id
_entity.type
_entity.pdbx_description
1 polymer ?
#
loop_
_entity_poly.entity_id
_entity_poly.type
_entity_poly.pdbx_seq_one_letter_code
_entity_poly.pdbx_strand_id
1 'polypeptide(L)'
;MVNGLVMMLVVATAFGAETPGPVAVDSSPIHVILIGGFVSDPSAKQIEGTSGRGGNSGMYRLRNDLRQYDHVSAEYFNWNGTRTGEINAPNPPMAEGIAKSVRDYHAHHPYERLIIVGNSWGGHTAREVCAKLAVDPIVPIEHVVFLDPSSLGRVKHGQRAGELPPNVRRATNYYTRHLLSWRHWADEPRVENIDLGDPKYGFQVAGGPPYNAT
;
A
#
# COMPACT_ATOMS: atom_id res chain seq x y z
N MET A 1 -15.75 -8.56 -2.46
CA MET A 1 -15.55 -8.03 -3.83
C MET A 1 -14.80 -6.68 -3.86
N VAL A 2 -13.83 -6.46 -2.96
CA VAL A 2 -13.02 -5.21 -2.90
C VAL A 2 -11.84 -5.22 -3.88
N ASN A 3 -11.49 -6.39 -4.44
CA ASN A 3 -10.24 -6.59 -5.19
C ASN A 3 -10.18 -5.99 -6.60
N GLY A 4 -11.31 -5.94 -7.33
CA GLY A 4 -11.30 -5.42 -8.71
C GLY A 4 -11.03 -3.92 -8.80
N LEU A 5 -11.37 -3.18 -7.74
CA LEU A 5 -11.29 -1.72 -7.73
C LEU A 5 -9.92 -1.22 -7.24
N VAL A 6 -9.31 -1.86 -6.24
CA VAL A 6 -7.92 -1.54 -5.84
C VAL A 6 -6.96 -1.87 -6.99
N MET A 7 -7.25 -2.90 -7.79
CA MET A 7 -6.54 -3.20 -9.03
C MET A 7 -6.73 -2.08 -10.08
N MET A 8 -7.97 -1.65 -10.34
CA MET A 8 -8.22 -0.49 -11.21
C MET A 8 -7.58 0.80 -10.70
N LEU A 9 -7.42 0.97 -9.38
CA LEU A 9 -6.87 2.19 -8.80
C LEU A 9 -5.35 2.21 -8.72
N VAL A 10 -4.69 1.09 -8.38
CA VAL A 10 -3.24 0.97 -8.54
C VAL A 10 -2.87 1.16 -10.01
N VAL A 11 -3.69 0.66 -10.94
CA VAL A 11 -3.55 0.95 -12.36
C VAL A 11 -3.89 2.44 -12.66
N ALA A 12 -5.02 2.98 -12.23
CA ALA A 12 -5.36 4.37 -12.55
C ALA A 12 -4.35 5.39 -11.97
N THR A 13 -3.79 5.14 -10.80
CA THR A 13 -2.79 6.03 -10.20
C THR A 13 -1.39 5.77 -10.73
N ALA A 14 -0.99 4.53 -11.05
CA ALA A 14 0.31 4.26 -11.68
C ALA A 14 0.37 4.71 -13.15
N PHE A 15 -0.78 4.80 -13.83
CA PHE A 15 -0.92 5.16 -15.24
C PHE A 15 -1.50 6.58 -15.46
N GLY A 16 -1.74 7.34 -14.39
CA GLY A 16 -2.17 8.73 -14.45
C GLY A 16 -3.67 8.89 -14.70
N ALA A 17 -4.43 9.22 -13.67
CA ALA A 17 -5.78 9.74 -13.81
C ALA A 17 -5.73 11.26 -13.66
N GLU A 18 -5.55 12.01 -14.77
CA GLU A 18 -6.17 13.34 -14.95
C GLU A 18 -6.27 13.71 -16.45
N THR A 19 -7.50 14.04 -16.88
CA THR A 19 -7.90 14.77 -18.11
C THR A 19 -7.60 14.18 -19.51
N PRO A 20 -8.53 14.35 -20.49
CA PRO A 20 -8.37 13.85 -21.85
C PRO A 20 -7.40 14.74 -22.63
N GLY A 21 -6.12 14.41 -22.55
CA GLY A 21 -5.06 14.86 -23.44
C GLY A 21 -4.05 13.72 -23.62
N PRO A 22 -3.31 13.64 -24.74
CA PRO A 22 -2.35 12.57 -24.97
C PRO A 22 -1.10 12.83 -24.11
N VAL A 23 -1.16 12.49 -22.83
CA VAL A 23 0.03 12.35 -21.99
C VAL A 23 0.60 10.99 -22.35
N ALA A 24 1.82 10.96 -22.89
CA ALA A 24 2.55 9.73 -23.14
C ALA A 24 2.62 8.95 -21.82
N VAL A 25 1.92 7.82 -21.77
CA VAL A 25 1.99 6.89 -20.65
C VAL A 25 3.43 6.39 -20.60
N ASP A 26 4.17 6.81 -19.57
CA ASP A 26 5.52 6.32 -19.32
C ASP A 26 5.45 4.80 -19.16
N SER A 27 5.99 4.09 -20.16
CA SER A 27 5.94 2.63 -20.29
C SER A 27 6.97 1.91 -19.41
N SER A 28 7.68 2.64 -18.55
CA SER A 28 8.67 2.07 -17.65
C SER A 28 8.04 1.00 -16.75
N PRO A 29 8.64 -0.19 -16.63
CA PRO A 29 8.12 -1.27 -15.80
C PRO A 29 7.99 -0.85 -14.33
N ILE A 30 7.11 -1.54 -13.60
CA ILE A 30 6.70 -1.15 -12.26
C ILE A 30 6.96 -2.31 -11.29
N HIS A 31 7.59 -2.01 -10.17
CA HIS A 31 7.71 -2.91 -9.02
C HIS A 31 6.79 -2.45 -7.90
N VAL A 32 5.86 -3.31 -7.51
CA VAL A 32 4.85 -3.00 -6.49
C VAL A 32 5.11 -3.82 -5.22
N ILE A 33 5.26 -3.13 -4.09
CA ILE A 33 5.38 -3.72 -2.77
C ILE A 33 4.06 -3.58 -2.04
N LEU A 34 3.43 -4.71 -1.70
CA LEU A 34 2.15 -4.78 -1.00
C LEU A 34 2.37 -5.22 0.45
N ILE A 35 1.97 -4.39 1.41
CA ILE A 35 2.14 -4.66 2.84
C ILE A 35 0.76 -4.83 3.48
N GLY A 36 0.50 -6.04 3.99
CA GLY A 36 -0.75 -6.41 4.64
C GLY A 36 -0.95 -5.72 6.00
N GLY A 37 -2.18 -5.77 6.50
CA GLY A 37 -2.55 -5.26 7.83
C GLY A 37 -2.21 -6.24 8.97
N PHE A 38 -2.60 -5.87 10.19
CA PHE A 38 -2.41 -6.71 11.38
C PHE A 38 -3.14 -8.05 11.19
N VAL A 39 -2.46 -9.16 11.50
CA VAL A 39 -3.02 -10.54 11.42
C VAL A 39 -3.71 -10.83 10.07
N SER A 40 -3.13 -10.31 8.98
CA SER A 40 -3.69 -10.40 7.63
C SER A 40 -2.95 -11.40 6.72
N ASP A 41 -2.20 -12.31 7.33
CA ASP A 41 -1.43 -13.34 6.61
C ASP A 41 -2.38 -14.23 5.78
N PRO A 42 -2.09 -14.45 4.49
CA PRO A 42 -2.88 -15.36 3.68
C PRO A 42 -2.86 -16.78 4.26
N SER A 43 -4.05 -17.36 4.44
CA SER A 43 -4.20 -18.78 4.76
C SER A 43 -3.70 -19.68 3.62
N ALA A 44 -3.39 -20.94 3.91
CA ALA A 44 -2.99 -21.93 2.89
C ALA A 44 -3.96 -21.96 1.69
N LYS A 45 -5.28 -21.97 1.93
CA LYS A 45 -6.31 -21.93 0.86
C LYS A 45 -6.27 -20.65 0.02
N GLN A 46 -5.82 -19.53 0.59
CA GLN A 46 -5.65 -18.28 -0.16
C GLN A 46 -4.40 -18.29 -1.02
N ILE A 47 -3.33 -18.93 -0.52
CA ILE A 47 -2.06 -19.13 -1.23
C ILE A 47 -2.28 -20.08 -2.42
N GLU A 48 -2.99 -21.18 -2.19
CA GLU A 48 -3.35 -22.18 -3.21
C GLU A 48 -4.39 -21.68 -4.21
N GLY A 49 -4.99 -20.51 -4.00
CA GLY A 49 -6.05 -19.97 -4.87
C GLY A 49 -7.39 -20.69 -4.77
N THR A 50 -7.59 -21.55 -3.78
CA THR A 50 -8.81 -22.37 -3.60
C THR A 50 -9.90 -21.66 -2.77
N SER A 51 -9.57 -20.53 -2.13
CA SER A 51 -10.52 -19.71 -1.37
C SER A 51 -11.36 -18.74 -2.24
N GLY A 52 -12.62 -18.51 -1.87
CA GLY A 52 -13.48 -17.48 -2.49
C GLY A 52 -13.01 -16.04 -2.23
N ARG A 53 -13.44 -15.08 -3.06
CA ARG A 53 -13.00 -13.65 -3.01
C ARG A 53 -13.56 -12.86 -1.80
N GLY A 54 -12.93 -12.97 -0.62
CA GLY A 54 -13.10 -12.08 0.56
C GLY A 54 -12.03 -12.28 1.66
N GLY A 55 -12.02 -11.45 2.71
CA GLY A 55 -11.16 -11.60 3.91
C GLY A 55 -9.92 -10.70 3.98
N ASN A 56 -9.16 -10.81 5.08
CA ASN A 56 -8.02 -9.93 5.44
C ASN A 56 -6.84 -9.97 4.46
N SER A 57 -6.78 -10.98 3.58
CA SER A 57 -5.69 -11.16 2.61
C SER A 57 -5.94 -10.45 1.27
N GLY A 58 -6.80 -9.43 1.21
CA GLY A 58 -7.14 -8.71 -0.02
C GLY A 58 -5.90 -8.22 -0.79
N MET A 59 -4.90 -7.73 -0.06
CA MET A 59 -3.59 -7.30 -0.60
C MET A 59 -2.81 -8.43 -1.27
N TYR A 60 -2.83 -9.65 -0.74
CA TYR A 60 -2.14 -10.78 -1.36
C TYR A 60 -2.79 -11.18 -2.69
N ARG A 61 -4.11 -11.08 -2.79
CA ARG A 61 -4.81 -11.32 -4.06
C ARG A 61 -4.54 -10.22 -5.07
N LEU A 62 -4.58 -8.96 -4.64
CA LEU A 62 -4.20 -7.84 -5.49
C LEU A 62 -2.80 -8.04 -6.09
N ARG A 63 -1.84 -8.53 -5.30
CA ARG A 63 -0.52 -8.91 -5.80
C ARG A 63 -0.59 -9.91 -6.96
N ASN A 64 -1.44 -10.93 -6.88
CA ASN A 64 -1.59 -11.92 -7.95
C ASN A 64 -2.29 -11.35 -9.19
N ASP A 65 -3.28 -10.48 -8.97
CA ASP A 65 -4.00 -9.76 -10.01
C ASP A 65 -3.04 -8.82 -10.78
N LEU A 66 -2.16 -8.09 -10.07
CA LEU A 66 -1.17 -7.20 -10.67
C LEU A 66 -0.13 -7.95 -11.53
N ARG A 67 0.24 -9.16 -11.14
CA ARG A 67 1.19 -9.99 -11.92
C ARG A 67 0.62 -10.56 -13.22
N GLN A 68 -0.66 -10.30 -13.52
CA GLN A 68 -1.23 -10.62 -14.83
C GLN A 68 -0.78 -9.63 -15.92
N TYR A 69 -0.14 -8.51 -15.55
CA TYR A 69 0.39 -7.52 -16.48
C TYR A 69 1.90 -7.71 -16.69
N ASP A 70 2.33 -7.81 -17.95
CA ASP A 70 3.72 -8.17 -18.32
C ASP A 70 4.79 -7.20 -17.78
N HIS A 71 4.44 -5.94 -17.54
CA HIS A 71 5.35 -4.88 -17.09
C HIS A 71 5.20 -4.57 -15.59
N VAL A 72 4.55 -5.45 -14.83
CA VAL A 72 4.33 -5.27 -13.40
C VAL A 72 4.89 -6.46 -12.61
N SER A 73 5.93 -6.22 -11.84
CA SER A 73 6.38 -7.11 -10.78
C SER A 73 5.68 -6.71 -9.47
N ALA A 74 5.27 -7.71 -8.68
CA ALA A 74 4.59 -7.43 -7.42
C ALA A 74 4.94 -8.44 -6.32
N GLU A 75 5.24 -7.93 -5.14
CA GLU A 75 5.59 -8.69 -3.95
C GLU A 75 4.63 -8.38 -2.79
N TYR A 76 4.37 -9.39 -1.98
CA TYR A 76 3.59 -9.23 -0.76
C TYR A 76 4.46 -9.47 0.47
N PHE A 77 4.24 -8.65 1.49
CA PHE A 77 4.80 -8.80 2.83
C PHE A 77 3.70 -8.68 3.88
N ASN A 78 3.85 -9.43 4.97
CA ASN A 78 3.11 -9.17 6.19
C ASN A 78 3.59 -7.86 6.83
N TRP A 79 2.76 -7.25 7.68
CA TRP A 79 3.09 -6.00 8.38
C TRP A 79 4.38 -6.07 9.21
N ASN A 80 4.80 -7.27 9.63
CA ASN A 80 6.03 -7.49 10.37
C ASN A 80 7.23 -7.83 9.46
N GLY A 81 7.11 -7.64 8.15
CA GLY A 81 8.21 -7.84 7.19
C GLY A 81 8.48 -9.29 6.77
N THR A 82 7.71 -10.24 7.30
CA THR A 82 7.78 -11.65 6.88
C THR A 82 7.09 -11.89 5.54
N ARG A 83 7.39 -13.03 4.90
CA ARG A 83 6.70 -13.46 3.68
C ARG A 83 5.37 -14.13 4.03
N THR A 84 4.59 -14.40 2.99
CA THR A 84 3.29 -15.08 3.10
C THR A 84 3.41 -16.43 3.83
N GLY A 85 2.55 -16.65 4.82
CA GLY A 85 2.53 -17.87 5.64
C GLY A 85 3.47 -17.82 6.86
N GLU A 86 4.22 -16.73 7.04
CA GLU A 86 5.29 -16.62 8.04
C GLU A 86 5.02 -15.55 9.11
N ILE A 87 3.78 -15.05 9.25
CA ILE A 87 3.48 -13.93 10.16
C ILE A 87 3.85 -14.20 11.62
N ASN A 88 3.87 -15.47 12.03
CA ASN A 88 4.20 -15.90 13.40
C ASN A 88 5.70 -16.19 13.60
N ALA A 89 6.57 -15.79 12.66
CA ALA A 89 8.00 -15.95 12.84
C ALA A 89 8.46 -15.29 14.16
N PRO A 90 9.31 -15.96 14.96
CA PRO A 90 9.66 -15.49 16.31
C PRO A 90 10.45 -14.18 16.31
N ASN A 91 11.24 -13.93 15.27
CA ASN A 91 12.04 -12.71 15.09
C ASN A 91 11.78 -12.14 13.70
N PRO A 92 10.63 -11.47 13.49
CA PRO A 92 10.26 -10.96 12.18
C PRO A 92 11.18 -9.78 11.80
N PRO A 93 11.55 -9.62 10.52
CA PRO A 93 12.58 -8.66 10.11
C PRO A 93 12.07 -7.21 10.04
N MET A 94 10.76 -7.01 10.24
CA MET A 94 10.10 -5.70 10.27
C MET A 94 10.32 -4.89 8.98
N ALA A 95 10.15 -3.58 9.04
CA ALA A 95 10.39 -2.68 7.91
C ALA A 95 11.82 -2.79 7.34
N GLU A 96 12.81 -3.19 8.15
CA GLU A 96 14.19 -3.38 7.68
C GLU A 96 14.29 -4.51 6.66
N GLY A 97 13.64 -5.65 6.90
CA GLY A 97 13.63 -6.77 5.95
C GLY A 97 13.01 -6.41 4.61
N ILE A 98 11.91 -5.65 4.63
CA ILE A 98 11.25 -5.18 3.41
C ILE A 98 12.17 -4.21 2.67
N ALA A 99 12.72 -3.21 3.35
CA ALA A 99 13.62 -2.22 2.74
C ALA A 99 14.87 -2.89 2.13
N LYS A 100 15.44 -3.89 2.81
CA LYS A 100 16.54 -4.69 2.26
C LYS A 100 16.12 -5.42 0.98
N SER A 101 14.97 -6.11 0.99
CA SER A 101 14.47 -6.83 -0.19
C SER A 101 14.24 -5.90 -1.38
N VAL A 102 13.74 -4.69 -1.13
CA VAL A 102 13.53 -3.66 -2.17
C VAL A 102 14.86 -3.19 -2.74
N ARG A 103 15.85 -2.89 -1.89
CA ARG A 103 17.20 -2.51 -2.34
C ARG A 103 17.85 -3.61 -3.19
N ASP A 104 17.79 -4.86 -2.73
CA ASP A 104 18.34 -6.00 -3.45
C ASP A 104 17.69 -6.14 -4.84
N TYR A 105 16.37 -5.95 -4.94
CA TYR A 105 15.65 -5.96 -6.21
C TYR A 105 16.07 -4.79 -7.12
N HIS A 106 16.07 -3.57 -6.58
CA HIS A 106 16.35 -2.35 -7.34
C HIS A 106 17.80 -2.25 -7.80
N ALA A 107 18.75 -2.87 -7.09
CA ALA A 107 20.14 -3.00 -7.54
C ALA A 107 20.26 -3.73 -8.89
N HIS A 108 19.32 -4.65 -9.19
CA HIS A 108 19.26 -5.38 -10.45
C HIS A 108 18.28 -4.76 -11.46
N HIS A 109 17.37 -3.90 -11.01
CA HIS A 109 16.31 -3.29 -11.80
C HIS A 109 16.22 -1.77 -11.54
N PRO A 110 17.30 -1.00 -11.77
CA PRO A 110 17.40 0.40 -11.35
C PRO A 110 16.46 1.35 -12.11
N TYR A 111 15.90 0.90 -13.23
CA TYR A 111 15.00 1.69 -14.07
C TYR A 111 13.51 1.46 -13.76
N GLU A 112 13.19 0.47 -12.94
CA GLU A 112 11.79 0.19 -12.59
C GLU A 112 11.26 1.21 -11.58
N ARG A 113 10.02 1.65 -11.81
CA ARG A 113 9.34 2.56 -10.89
C ARG A 113 8.84 1.77 -9.69
N LEU A 114 9.20 2.22 -8.49
CA LEU A 114 8.77 1.60 -7.24
C LEU A 114 7.46 2.21 -6.74
N ILE A 115 6.48 1.36 -6.47
CA ILE A 115 5.23 1.69 -5.79
C ILE A 115 5.12 0.88 -4.50
N ILE A 116 4.75 1.54 -3.40
CA ILE A 116 4.52 0.86 -2.11
C ILE A 116 3.07 1.06 -1.69
N VAL A 117 2.39 -0.02 -1.33
CA VAL A 117 0.99 0.00 -0.89
C VAL A 117 0.91 -0.61 0.52
N GLY A 118 0.43 0.16 1.49
CA GLY A 118 0.27 -0.29 2.87
C GLY A 118 -1.19 -0.22 3.34
N ASN A 119 -1.73 -1.34 3.81
CA ASN A 119 -3.10 -1.41 4.35
C ASN A 119 -3.12 -1.45 5.88
N SER A 120 -3.93 -0.62 6.53
CA SER A 120 -4.09 -0.62 8.00
C SER A 120 -2.74 -0.50 8.71
N TRP A 121 -2.34 -1.46 9.56
CA TRP A 121 -1.00 -1.52 10.17
C TRP A 121 0.15 -1.61 9.15
N GLY A 122 -0.13 -2.15 7.96
CA GLY A 122 0.80 -2.12 6.83
C GLY A 122 1.11 -0.71 6.35
N GLY A 123 0.22 0.27 6.58
CA GLY A 123 0.47 1.69 6.28
C GLY A 123 1.61 2.28 7.12
N HIS A 124 1.65 1.97 8.42
CA HIS A 124 2.78 2.33 9.28
C HIS A 124 4.09 1.73 8.79
N THR A 125 4.05 0.44 8.48
CA THR A 125 5.21 -0.30 8.00
C THR A 125 5.68 0.25 6.65
N ALA A 126 4.77 0.60 5.74
CA ALA A 126 5.08 1.25 4.47
C ALA A 126 5.83 2.58 4.69
N ARG A 127 5.36 3.44 5.61
CA ARG A 127 6.03 4.70 5.94
C ARG A 127 7.43 4.46 6.53
N GLU A 128 7.58 3.48 7.42
CA GLU A 128 8.89 3.08 7.97
C GLU A 128 9.84 2.57 6.87
N VAL A 129 9.33 1.78 5.92
CA VAL A 129 10.09 1.32 4.75
C VAL A 129 10.53 2.50 3.89
N CYS A 130 9.63 3.44 3.61
CA CYS A 130 9.97 4.65 2.84
C CYS A 130 11.12 5.42 3.49
N ALA A 131 11.05 5.63 4.81
CA ALA A 131 12.09 6.33 5.56
C ALA A 131 13.43 5.58 5.53
N LYS A 132 13.40 4.25 5.60
CA LYS A 132 14.60 3.43 5.48
C LYS A 132 15.22 3.53 4.09
N LEU A 133 14.40 3.50 3.03
CA LEU A 133 14.84 3.63 1.64
C LEU A 133 15.34 5.05 1.28
N ALA A 134 15.10 6.04 2.14
CA ALA A 134 15.65 7.39 2.01
C ALA A 134 17.12 7.48 2.47
N VAL A 135 17.68 6.40 3.01
CA VAL A 135 19.06 6.32 3.51
C VAL A 135 19.88 5.41 2.60
N ASP A 136 21.16 5.76 2.39
CA ASP A 136 22.12 5.14 1.47
C ASP A 136 22.07 3.59 1.41
N PRO A 137 21.95 2.97 0.21
CA PRO A 137 21.63 3.61 -1.06
C PRO A 137 20.18 4.09 -1.08
N ILE A 138 19.99 5.33 -1.54
CA ILE A 138 18.68 5.95 -1.70
C ILE A 138 17.94 5.24 -2.85
N VAL A 139 16.75 4.73 -2.56
CA VAL A 139 15.84 4.18 -3.59
C VAL A 139 14.68 5.17 -3.80
N PRO A 140 14.52 5.74 -5.00
CA PRO A 140 13.41 6.63 -5.29
C PRO A 140 12.09 5.86 -5.32
N ILE A 141 11.05 6.44 -4.72
CA ILE A 141 9.69 5.87 -4.68
C ILE A 141 8.77 6.79 -5.49
N GLU A 142 8.22 6.26 -6.57
CA GLU A 142 7.33 7.02 -7.46
C GLU A 142 5.99 7.31 -6.78
N HIS A 143 5.42 6.32 -6.07
CA HIS A 143 4.14 6.49 -5.40
C HIS A 143 4.00 5.60 -4.16
N VAL A 144 3.45 6.15 -3.09
CA VAL A 144 3.03 5.38 -1.91
C VAL A 144 1.52 5.50 -1.73
N VAL A 145 0.83 4.37 -1.60
CA VAL A 145 -0.61 4.31 -1.36
C VAL A 145 -0.89 3.78 0.03
N PHE A 146 -1.54 4.59 0.86
CA PHE A 146 -2.01 4.19 2.17
C PHE A 146 -3.50 3.86 2.09
N LEU A 147 -3.85 2.63 2.46
CA LEU A 147 -5.22 2.13 2.51
C LEU A 147 -5.68 2.06 3.96
N ASP A 148 -6.50 3.02 4.37
CA ASP A 148 -7.01 3.20 5.72
C ASP A 148 -5.95 2.94 6.81
N PRO A 149 -4.79 3.64 6.75
CA PRO A 149 -3.66 3.37 7.62
C PRO A 149 -4.07 3.57 9.08
N SER A 150 -3.86 2.54 9.92
CA SER A 150 -4.31 2.58 11.31
C SER A 150 -3.46 3.56 12.12
N SER A 151 -4.02 4.15 13.19
CA SER A 151 -3.34 4.99 14.20
C SER A 151 -3.17 4.30 15.56
N LEU A 152 -3.66 3.06 15.72
CA LEU A 152 -3.65 2.35 17.01
C LEU A 152 -2.33 1.61 17.28
N GLY A 153 -1.84 1.72 18.52
CA GLY A 153 -0.86 0.78 19.11
C GLY A 153 0.61 0.99 18.74
N ARG A 154 0.93 1.70 17.65
CA ARG A 154 2.33 2.05 17.27
C ARG A 154 2.71 3.49 17.56
N VAL A 155 1.73 4.35 17.80
CA VAL A 155 1.96 5.76 18.11
C VAL A 155 1.39 6.02 19.50
N LYS A 156 2.19 6.65 20.37
CA LYS A 156 1.67 7.21 21.62
C LYS A 156 0.56 8.20 21.23
N HIS A 157 -0.68 7.87 21.57
CA HIS A 157 -1.89 8.70 21.47
C HIS A 157 -1.84 9.82 20.41
N GLY A 158 -2.32 9.54 19.20
CA GLY A 158 -2.79 10.60 18.28
C GLY A 158 -1.75 11.27 17.40
N GLN A 159 -0.48 10.83 17.39
CA GLN A 159 0.47 11.30 16.37
C GLN A 159 0.06 10.74 15.00
N ARG A 160 -0.39 11.65 14.13
CA ARG A 160 -0.59 11.41 12.69
C ARG A 160 0.74 11.05 12.04
N ALA A 161 0.71 10.56 10.81
CA ALA A 161 1.94 10.47 10.03
C ALA A 161 2.59 11.87 9.99
N GLY A 162 3.78 12.00 10.56
CA GLY A 162 4.63 13.18 10.31
C GLY A 162 5.08 13.19 8.85
N GLU A 163 6.00 14.08 8.47
CA GLU A 163 6.42 14.30 7.08
C GLU A 163 6.72 13.02 6.28
N LEU A 164 6.40 13.07 4.98
CA LEU A 164 6.69 12.00 4.04
C LEU A 164 8.20 12.02 3.71
N PRO A 165 8.88 10.86 3.67
CA PRO A 165 10.31 10.82 3.35
C PRO A 165 10.67 11.51 2.03
N PRO A 166 11.86 12.11 1.90
CA PRO A 166 12.23 12.93 0.74
C PRO A 166 12.41 12.14 -0.56
N ASN A 167 12.65 10.83 -0.47
CA ASN A 167 12.73 9.94 -1.64
C ASN A 167 11.35 9.54 -2.20
N VAL A 168 10.24 9.94 -1.56
CA VAL A 168 8.89 9.69 -2.04
C VAL A 168 8.41 10.89 -2.85
N ARG A 169 8.12 10.66 -4.13
CA ARG A 169 7.64 11.69 -5.05
C ARG A 169 6.21 12.15 -4.71
N ARG A 170 5.30 11.21 -4.50
CA ARG A 170 3.90 11.47 -4.13
C ARG A 170 3.31 10.34 -3.29
N ALA A 171 2.22 10.64 -2.61
CA ALA A 171 1.44 9.67 -1.87
C ALA A 171 -0.06 9.88 -2.06
N THR A 172 -0.83 8.81 -1.92
CA THR A 172 -2.30 8.89 -1.80
C THR A 172 -2.72 8.22 -0.50
N ASN A 173 -3.51 8.92 0.30
CA ASN A 173 -4.04 8.48 1.57
C ASN A 173 -5.55 8.26 1.46
N TYR A 174 -5.94 7.00 1.28
CA TYR A 174 -7.34 6.60 1.40
C TYR A 174 -7.64 6.41 2.87
N TYR A 175 -8.62 7.13 3.41
CA TYR A 175 -8.94 7.04 4.84
C TYR A 175 -10.44 6.92 5.09
N THR A 176 -10.77 6.17 6.13
CA THR A 176 -12.09 6.24 6.77
C THR A 176 -12.08 7.29 7.88
N ARG A 177 -13.27 7.73 8.31
CA ARG A 177 -13.40 8.71 9.39
C ARG A 177 -13.28 8.10 10.79
N HIS A 178 -12.99 6.80 10.90
CA HIS A 178 -12.85 6.13 12.18
C HIS A 178 -11.70 6.73 13.01
N LEU A 179 -11.81 6.68 14.34
CA LEU A 179 -10.77 7.19 15.25
C LEU A 179 -9.45 6.42 15.15
N LEU A 180 -9.51 5.21 14.61
CA LEU A 180 -8.40 4.27 14.55
C LEU A 180 -7.57 4.40 13.26
N SER A 181 -7.86 5.38 12.40
CA SER A 181 -7.10 5.68 11.18
C SER A 181 -6.29 6.98 11.35
N TRP A 182 -5.32 7.23 10.46
CA TRP A 182 -4.64 8.54 10.38
C TRP A 182 -5.57 9.68 9.97
N ARG A 183 -6.72 9.36 9.35
CA ARG A 183 -7.66 10.32 8.76
C ARG A 183 -6.93 11.22 7.75
N HIS A 184 -7.41 12.45 7.60
CA HIS A 184 -6.82 13.45 6.72
C HIS A 184 -5.40 13.86 7.16
N TRP A 185 -4.45 13.79 6.24
CA TRP A 185 -3.06 14.20 6.40
C TRP A 185 -2.85 15.60 5.83
N ALA A 186 -3.16 16.63 6.64
CA ALA A 186 -3.29 18.02 6.18
C ALA A 186 -1.97 18.72 5.81
N ASP A 187 -0.87 18.34 6.47
CA ASP A 187 0.37 19.13 6.47
C ASP A 187 1.41 18.61 5.45
N GLU A 188 1.03 17.73 4.53
CA GLU A 188 1.95 17.15 3.53
C GLU A 188 1.40 17.39 2.10
N PRO A 189 1.94 18.37 1.34
CA PRO A 189 1.42 18.73 0.03
C PRO A 189 1.60 17.65 -1.04
N ARG A 190 2.50 16.68 -0.82
CA ARG A 190 2.67 15.52 -1.71
C ARG A 190 1.64 14.42 -1.49
N VAL A 191 0.78 14.55 -0.47
CA VAL A 191 -0.26 13.57 -0.14
C VAL A 191 -1.60 14.04 -0.66
N GLU A 192 -2.15 13.29 -1.62
CA GLU A 192 -3.55 13.38 -1.99
C GLU A 192 -4.39 12.64 -0.94
N ASN A 193 -5.38 13.30 -0.35
CA ASN A 193 -6.24 12.72 0.66
C ASN A 193 -7.61 12.37 0.07
N ILE A 194 -8.02 11.10 0.18
CA ILE A 194 -9.30 10.62 -0.35
C ILE A 194 -10.11 9.99 0.79
N ASP A 195 -11.22 10.65 1.12
CA ASP A 195 -12.18 10.19 2.11
C ASP A 195 -13.06 9.07 1.52
N LEU A 196 -12.90 7.85 2.03
CA LEU A 196 -13.69 6.69 1.60
C LEU A 196 -15.18 6.82 1.93
N GLY A 197 -15.53 7.71 2.88
CA GLY A 197 -16.90 8.05 3.26
C GLY A 197 -17.52 9.18 2.43
N ASP A 198 -16.79 9.82 1.51
CA ASP A 198 -17.34 10.86 0.65
C ASP A 198 -18.36 10.25 -0.35
N PRO A 199 -19.58 10.80 -0.51
CA PRO A 199 -20.58 10.23 -1.42
C PRO A 199 -20.26 10.45 -2.92
N LYS A 200 -19.39 11.40 -3.25
CA LYS A 200 -18.98 11.74 -4.61
C LYS A 200 -17.67 11.04 -5.01
N TYR A 201 -16.72 10.96 -4.08
CA TYR A 201 -15.38 10.43 -4.34
C TYR A 201 -15.03 9.19 -3.51
N GLY A 202 -15.80 8.93 -2.46
CA GLY A 202 -15.63 7.79 -1.57
C GLY A 202 -16.30 6.54 -2.14
N PHE A 203 -15.72 5.40 -1.79
CA PHE A 203 -16.04 4.11 -2.40
C PHE A 203 -17.12 3.39 -1.59
N GLN A 204 -18.26 4.06 -1.38
CA GLN A 204 -19.40 3.50 -0.69
C GLN A 204 -20.10 2.47 -1.58
N VAL A 205 -20.10 1.21 -1.16
CA VAL A 205 -20.88 0.14 -1.79
C VAL A 205 -22.21 0.02 -1.07
N ALA A 206 -23.33 -0.09 -1.80
CA ALA A 206 -24.64 -0.34 -1.21
C ALA A 206 -24.60 -1.63 -0.36
N GLY A 207 -24.95 -1.51 0.93
CA GLY A 207 -24.86 -2.62 1.90
C GLY A 207 -23.43 -2.92 2.41
N GLY A 208 -22.44 -2.09 2.06
CA GLY A 208 -21.09 -2.15 2.60
C GLY A 208 -20.99 -1.62 4.05
N PRO A 209 -19.84 -1.81 4.72
CA PRO A 209 -19.63 -1.29 6.07
C PRO A 209 -19.75 0.25 6.10
N PRO A 210 -20.33 0.83 7.15
CA PRO A 210 -20.49 2.28 7.25
C PRO A 210 -19.14 2.96 7.54
N TYR A 211 -18.44 3.39 6.48
CA TYR A 211 -17.19 4.16 6.59
C TYR A 211 -17.36 5.56 7.21
N ASN A 212 -18.61 5.94 7.48
CA ASN A 212 -19.02 7.19 8.12
C ASN A 212 -19.23 7.05 9.63
N ALA A 213 -19.01 5.87 10.23
CA ALA A 213 -19.25 5.70 11.67
C ALA A 213 -18.28 6.56 12.48
N THR A 214 -18.84 7.56 13.15
CA THR A 214 -18.20 8.53 14.05
C THR A 214 -17.63 7.90 15.30
#